data_AF-A0A6C1RQQ3-F1
#
_entry.id   AF-A0A6C1RQQ3-F1
#
_cell.length_a   1.000
_cell.length_b   1.000
_cell.length_c   1.000
_cell.angle_alpha   90.00
_cell.angle_beta   90.00
_cell.angle_gamma   90.00
#
_symmetry.space_group_name_H-M   'P 1'
#
loop_
_entity.id
_entity.type
_entity.pdbx_description
1 polymer ?
#
loop_
_entity_poly.entity_id
_entity_poly.type
_entity_poly.pdbx_seq_one_letter_code
_entity_poly.pdbx_strand_id
1 'polypeptide(L)'
;GRYEGIDQRIIDLYVDDEVSIGDYVLSSGELAALVIVDALYRHLDGVITRESLEEESFQEGLLEYPHYTRPEVFRCREVPPILLSGHHERIREWRMQQRIEKTRRVRPDLYEAWQSRTAADDHKE
;
A
#
# COMPACT_ATOMS: atom_id res chain seq x y z
N GLY A 1 -14.55 -5.48 -19.66
CA GLY A 1 -15.12 -6.35 -20.71
C GLY A 1 -15.77 -7.58 -20.09
N ARG A 2 -16.61 -8.28 -20.85
CA ARG A 2 -17.11 -9.64 -20.54
C ARG A 2 -16.77 -10.55 -21.73
N TYR A 3 -16.90 -11.86 -21.53
CA TYR A 3 -16.58 -12.87 -22.55
C TYR A 3 -15.09 -12.81 -22.94
N GLU A 4 -14.77 -13.22 -24.17
CA GLU A 4 -13.39 -13.32 -24.69
C GLU A 4 -12.72 -11.97 -24.95
N GLY A 5 -13.48 -10.87 -25.03
CA GLY A 5 -12.92 -9.56 -25.31
C GLY A 5 -13.94 -8.57 -25.88
N ILE A 6 -13.41 -7.40 -26.26
CA ILE A 6 -14.13 -6.35 -26.98
C ILE A 6 -13.54 -6.27 -28.39
N ASP A 7 -14.34 -5.86 -29.38
CA ASP A 7 -13.84 -5.64 -30.74
C ASP A 7 -12.70 -4.61 -30.73
N GLN A 8 -11.55 -4.99 -31.30
CA GLN A 8 -10.35 -4.17 -31.28
C GLN A 8 -10.59 -2.77 -31.90
N ARG A 9 -11.46 -2.65 -32.90
CA ARG A 9 -11.74 -1.35 -33.54
C ARG A 9 -12.46 -0.39 -32.59
N ILE A 10 -13.20 -0.89 -31.61
CA ILE A 10 -13.82 -0.06 -30.58
C ILE A 10 -12.76 0.44 -29.60
N ILE A 11 -11.81 -0.44 -29.25
CA ILE A 11 -10.66 -0.07 -28.41
C ILE A 11 -9.85 1.02 -29.11
N ASP A 12 -9.44 0.78 -30.37
CA ASP A 12 -8.62 1.71 -31.16
C ASP A 12 -9.26 3.09 -31.38
N LEU A 13 -10.60 3.18 -31.43
CA LEU A 13 -11.33 4.42 -31.73
C LEU A 13 -11.79 5.19 -30.49
N TYR A 14 -12.02 4.52 -29.36
CA TYR A 14 -12.73 5.10 -28.22
C TYR A 14 -12.10 4.86 -26.85
N VAL A 15 -11.08 4.00 -26.73
CA VAL A 15 -10.42 3.71 -25.46
C VAL A 15 -9.10 4.46 -25.39
N ASP A 16 -8.95 5.34 -24.41
CA ASP A 16 -7.72 6.09 -24.19
C ASP A 16 -6.65 5.23 -23.49
N ASP A 17 -7.05 4.46 -22.48
CA ASP A 17 -6.15 3.66 -21.64
C ASP A 17 -6.70 2.26 -21.37
N GLU A 18 -5.81 1.27 -21.35
CA GLU A 18 -6.08 -0.09 -20.88
C GLU A 18 -5.38 -0.32 -19.54
N VAL A 19 -6.16 -0.55 -18.48
CA VAL A 19 -5.63 -0.73 -17.12
C VAL A 19 -5.87 -2.15 -16.61
N SER A 20 -4.80 -2.81 -16.18
CA SER A 20 -4.86 -4.07 -15.43
C SER A 20 -4.69 -3.82 -13.94
N ILE A 21 -5.44 -4.56 -13.12
CA ILE A 21 -5.30 -4.55 -11.64
C ILE A 21 -4.40 -5.68 -11.12
N GLY A 22 -3.79 -6.47 -12.01
CA GLY A 22 -2.78 -7.47 -11.68
C GLY A 22 -2.66 -8.61 -12.70
N ASP A 23 -1.63 -9.44 -12.52
CA ASP A 23 -1.26 -10.52 -13.44
C ASP A 23 -2.10 -11.80 -13.20
N TYR A 24 -3.41 -11.68 -13.38
CA TYR A 24 -4.37 -12.78 -13.28
C TYR A 24 -5.61 -12.49 -14.12
N VAL A 25 -6.35 -13.54 -14.49
CA VAL A 25 -7.56 -13.42 -15.32
C VAL A 25 -8.82 -13.43 -14.45
N LEU A 26 -9.68 -12.44 -14.65
CA LEU A 26 -11.02 -12.39 -14.06
C LEU A 26 -12.08 -12.73 -15.12
N SER A 27 -13.21 -13.27 -14.69
CA SER A 27 -14.33 -13.57 -15.59
C SER A 27 -14.99 -12.31 -16.17
N SER A 28 -14.77 -11.16 -15.53
CA SER A 28 -15.42 -9.91 -15.90
C SER A 28 -14.64 -8.69 -15.39
N GLY A 29 -14.75 -7.56 -16.12
CA GLY A 29 -14.05 -6.31 -15.79
C GLY A 29 -14.70 -5.48 -14.68
N GLU A 30 -15.90 -5.83 -14.22
CA GLU A 30 -16.62 -5.09 -13.19
C GLU A 30 -15.86 -5.05 -11.86
N LEU A 31 -15.20 -6.15 -11.48
CA LEU A 31 -14.38 -6.17 -10.25
C LEU A 31 -13.16 -5.27 -10.40
N ALA A 32 -12.51 -5.25 -11.56
CA ALA A 32 -11.40 -4.34 -11.83
C ALA A 32 -11.85 -2.87 -11.75
N ALA A 33 -12.99 -2.55 -12.34
CA ALA A 33 -13.57 -1.21 -12.24
C ALA A 33 -13.87 -0.81 -10.78
N LEU A 34 -14.46 -1.72 -9.98
CA LEU A 34 -14.75 -1.45 -8.57
C LEU A 34 -13.47 -1.25 -7.74
N VAL A 35 -12.42 -2.04 -7.99
CA VAL A 35 -11.12 -1.87 -7.31
C VAL A 35 -10.53 -0.50 -7.63
N ILE A 36 -10.57 -0.07 -8.90
CA ILE A 36 -10.07 1.24 -9.31
C ILE A 36 -10.89 2.36 -8.65
N VAL A 37 -12.22 2.26 -8.66
CA VAL A 37 -13.10 3.26 -8.03
C VAL A 37 -12.83 3.36 -6.53
N ASP A 38 -12.70 2.22 -5.82
CA ASP A 38 -12.41 2.21 -4.38
C ASP A 38 -11.04 2.82 -4.05
N ALA A 39 -10.01 2.44 -4.83
CA ALA A 39 -8.67 2.97 -4.69
C ALA A 39 -8.58 4.48 -4.95
N LEU A 40 -9.36 5.01 -5.90
CA LEU A 40 -9.35 6.44 -6.24
C LEU A 40 -10.24 7.28 -5.33
N TYR A 41 -11.46 6.81 -5.05
CA TYR A 41 -12.48 7.57 -4.32
C TYR A 41 -12.00 8.00 -2.94
N ARG A 42 -11.20 7.16 -2.27
CA ARG A 42 -10.64 7.46 -0.95
C ARG A 42 -9.66 8.63 -0.91
N HIS A 43 -9.12 9.05 -2.06
CA HIS A 43 -8.24 10.22 -2.15
C HIS A 43 -9.01 11.55 -2.28
N LEU A 44 -10.34 11.51 -2.38
CA LEU A 44 -11.15 12.74 -2.40
C LEU A 44 -11.24 13.37 -1.01
N ASP A 45 -11.23 14.70 -0.99
CA ASP A 45 -11.32 15.48 0.25
C ASP A 45 -12.57 15.12 1.05
N GLY A 46 -12.36 14.81 2.34
CA GLY A 46 -13.44 14.50 3.28
C GLY A 46 -13.88 13.03 3.31
N VAL A 47 -13.30 12.15 2.49
CA VAL A 47 -13.59 10.71 2.55
C VAL A 47 -12.79 10.01 3.65
N ILE A 48 -11.49 10.28 3.72
CA ILE A 48 -10.60 9.78 4.78
C ILE A 48 -9.72 10.93 5.29
N THR A 49 -9.20 10.79 6.51
CA THR A 49 -8.28 11.76 7.09
C THR A 49 -6.92 11.69 6.39
N ARG A 50 -6.23 12.83 6.32
CA ARG A 50 -4.92 12.93 5.68
C ARG A 50 -3.87 12.09 6.41
N GLU A 51 -3.94 12.05 7.73
CA GLU A 51 -3.02 11.27 8.58
C GLU A 51 -3.14 9.77 8.29
N SER A 52 -4.33 9.28 7.95
CA SER A 52 -4.51 7.88 7.57
C SER A 52 -3.91 7.57 6.21
N LEU A 53 -4.00 8.50 5.25
CA LEU A 53 -3.34 8.36 3.95
C LEU A 53 -1.81 8.45 4.05
N GLU A 54 -1.29 9.07 5.12
CA GLU A 54 0.15 9.27 5.36
C GLU A 54 0.84 8.06 6.03
N GLU A 55 0.10 7.06 6.47
CA GLU A 55 0.66 5.87 7.12
C GLU A 55 0.39 4.55 6.37
N GLU A 56 -0.02 4.61 5.09
CA GLU A 56 -0.42 3.41 4.33
C GLU A 56 0.75 2.62 3.73
N SER A 57 0.43 1.39 3.31
CA SER A 57 1.35 0.62 2.47
C SER A 57 1.56 1.30 1.11
N PHE A 58 2.74 1.11 0.54
CA PHE A 58 3.21 1.67 -0.74
C PHE A 58 3.52 3.16 -0.74
N GLN A 59 3.03 3.90 0.25
CA GLN A 59 3.49 5.26 0.48
C GLN A 59 4.98 5.24 0.85
N GLU A 60 5.75 6.15 0.23
CA GLU A 60 7.22 6.16 0.30
C GLU A 60 7.87 4.83 -0.15
N GLY A 61 7.13 3.94 -0.82
CA GLY A 61 7.65 2.66 -1.30
C GLY A 61 7.82 1.56 -0.25
N LEU A 62 7.28 1.72 0.97
CA LEU A 62 7.34 0.70 2.02
C LEU A 62 5.96 0.14 2.37
N LEU A 63 5.91 -1.09 2.86
CA LEU A 63 4.72 -1.66 3.50
C LEU A 63 4.48 -1.03 4.86
N GLU A 64 3.23 -1.01 5.29
CA GLU A 64 2.81 -0.49 6.60
C GLU A 64 3.30 -1.37 7.77
N TYR A 65 3.53 -0.74 8.92
CA TYR A 65 3.97 -1.38 10.15
C TYR A 65 2.87 -2.27 10.76
N PRO A 66 3.19 -3.20 11.68
CA PRO A 66 2.18 -4.05 12.32
C PRO A 66 1.34 -3.25 13.32
N HIS A 67 0.02 -3.45 13.27
CA HIS A 67 -0.95 -2.83 14.17
C HIS A 67 -1.33 -3.74 15.32
N TYR A 68 -1.53 -3.13 16.48
CA TYR A 68 -1.95 -3.81 17.71
C TYR A 68 -3.14 -3.07 18.31
N THR A 69 -4.10 -3.82 18.84
CA THR A 69 -5.26 -3.29 19.54
C THR A 69 -5.54 -4.14 20.77
N ARG A 70 -6.50 -3.71 21.59
CA ARG A 70 -6.89 -4.42 22.80
C ARG A 70 -7.38 -5.85 22.47
N PRO A 71 -7.13 -6.84 23.35
CA PRO A 71 -6.43 -6.76 24.63
C PRO A 71 -4.89 -6.78 24.51
N GLU A 72 -4.18 -6.34 25.57
CA GLU A 72 -2.71 -6.30 25.59
C GLU A 72 -2.04 -7.68 25.46
N VAL A 73 -2.71 -8.74 25.92
CA VAL A 73 -2.23 -10.12 25.77
C VAL A 73 -3.31 -10.96 25.10
N PHE A 74 -2.99 -11.51 23.94
CA PHE A 74 -3.87 -12.43 23.20
C PHE A 74 -3.13 -13.74 22.95
N ARG A 75 -3.64 -14.86 23.52
CA ARG A 75 -3.05 -16.21 23.38
C ARG A 75 -1.54 -16.25 23.72
N CYS A 76 -1.16 -15.69 24.86
CA CYS A 76 0.23 -15.57 25.31
C CYS A 76 1.15 -14.79 24.36
N ARG A 77 0.58 -13.92 23.51
CA ARG A 77 1.31 -12.94 22.70
C ARG A 77 0.99 -11.55 23.25
N GLU A 78 2.03 -10.82 23.62
CA GLU A 78 1.91 -9.48 24.20
C GLU A 78 2.08 -8.42 23.11
N VAL A 79 1.41 -7.28 23.29
CA VAL A 79 1.70 -6.06 22.53
C VAL A 79 3.13 -5.63 22.84
N PRO A 80 3.95 -5.25 21.82
CA PRO A 80 5.30 -4.76 22.04
C PRO A 80 5.34 -3.67 23.13
N PRO A 81 6.16 -3.81 24.20
CA PRO A 81 6.17 -2.86 25.32
C PRO A 81 6.39 -1.40 24.90
N ILE A 82 7.10 -1.19 23.79
CA ILE A 82 7.32 0.15 23.24
C ILE A 82 6.02 0.87 22.85
N LEU A 83 5.02 0.13 22.36
CA LEU A 83 3.71 0.66 21.99
C LEU A 83 2.86 1.02 23.21
N LEU A 84 3.18 0.45 24.38
CA LEU A 84 2.51 0.74 25.66
C LEU A 84 3.20 1.89 26.42
N SER A 85 4.35 2.36 25.94
CA SER A 85 5.19 3.30 26.69
C SER A 85 4.74 4.77 26.66
N GLY A 86 3.87 5.14 25.72
CA GLY A 86 3.49 6.54 25.46
C GLY A 86 4.61 7.41 24.88
N HIS A 87 5.80 6.87 24.63
CA HIS A 87 6.91 7.61 24.04
C HIS A 87 6.77 7.72 22.52
N HIS A 88 6.09 8.78 22.06
CA HIS A 88 5.75 8.99 20.66
C HIS A 88 6.95 8.89 19.69
N GLU A 89 8.10 9.48 20.01
CA GLU A 89 9.27 9.40 19.11
C GLU A 89 9.80 7.96 18.98
N ARG A 90 9.93 7.24 20.10
CA ARG A 90 10.39 5.85 20.05
C ARG A 90 9.38 4.93 19.35
N ILE A 91 8.09 5.22 19.45
CA ILE A 91 7.05 4.52 18.71
C ILE A 91 7.20 4.80 17.20
N ARG A 92 7.47 6.04 16.81
CA ARG A 92 7.71 6.44 15.42
C ARG A 92 8.93 5.73 14.83
N GLU A 93 10.06 5.75 15.55
CA GLU A 93 11.28 5.02 15.17
C GLU A 93 11.02 3.52 15.01
N TRP A 94 10.34 2.92 15.98
CA TRP A 94 9.99 1.50 15.95
C TRP A 94 9.09 1.17 14.74
N ARG A 95 8.06 1.98 14.48
CA ARG A 95 7.17 1.81 13.32
C ARG A 95 7.96 1.83 12.03
N MET A 96 8.86 2.80 11.84
CA MET A 96 9.70 2.88 10.65
C MET A 96 10.58 1.64 10.48
N GLN A 97 11.25 1.19 11.54
CA GLN A 97 12.05 -0.04 11.51
C GLN A 97 11.19 -1.26 11.09
N GLN A 98 9.97 -1.37 11.61
CA GLN A 98 9.07 -2.46 11.24
C GLN A 98 8.55 -2.37 9.80
N ARG A 99 8.29 -1.17 9.26
CA ARG A 99 7.98 -0.98 7.83
C ARG A 99 9.11 -1.53 6.96
N ILE A 100 10.36 -1.14 7.26
CA ILE A 100 11.56 -1.58 6.54
C ILE A 100 11.71 -3.10 6.62
N GLU A 101 11.66 -3.67 7.83
CA GLU A 101 11.86 -5.10 8.05
C GLU A 101 10.80 -5.95 7.32
N LYS A 102 9.53 -5.56 7.44
CA LYS A 102 8.42 -6.24 6.77
C LYS A 102 8.55 -6.15 5.25
N THR A 103 8.88 -4.97 4.72
CA THR A 103 9.05 -4.77 3.26
C THR A 103 10.18 -5.63 2.73
N ARG A 104 11.36 -5.58 3.35
CA ARG A 104 12.51 -6.41 2.96
C ARG A 104 12.18 -7.90 2.95
N ARG A 105 11.36 -8.36 3.91
CA ARG A 105 10.98 -9.78 4.02
C ARG A 105 9.90 -10.20 3.01
N VAL A 106 8.89 -9.36 2.77
CA VAL A 106 7.66 -9.75 2.06
C VAL A 106 7.63 -9.24 0.61
N ARG A 107 8.23 -8.08 0.35
CA ARG A 107 8.34 -7.43 -0.96
C ARG A 107 9.77 -6.93 -1.19
N PRO A 108 10.75 -7.84 -1.39
CA PRO A 108 12.14 -7.46 -1.65
C PRO A 108 12.28 -6.49 -2.83
N ASP A 109 11.43 -6.63 -3.84
CA ASP A 109 11.34 -5.73 -4.99
C ASP A 109 11.05 -4.27 -4.59
N LEU A 110 10.10 -4.05 -3.67
CA LEU A 110 9.82 -2.71 -3.14
C LEU A 110 10.98 -2.19 -2.30
N TYR A 111 11.63 -3.06 -1.53
CA TYR A 111 12.76 -2.71 -0.69
C TYR A 111 13.98 -2.24 -1.50
N GLU A 112 14.35 -2.98 -2.55
CA GLU A 112 15.45 -2.61 -3.46
C GLU A 112 15.17 -1.27 -4.17
N ALA A 113 13.94 -1.06 -4.64
CA ALA A 113 13.52 0.19 -5.26
C ALA A 113 13.49 1.36 -4.25
N TRP A 114 13.15 1.11 -2.99
CA TRP A 114 13.23 2.10 -1.92
C TRP A 114 14.68 2.48 -1.62
N GLN A 115 15.57 1.50 -1.43
CA GLN A 115 17.00 1.74 -1.20
C GLN A 115 17.65 2.57 -2.31
N SER A 116 17.33 2.25 -3.56
CA SER A 116 17.88 2.95 -4.72
C SER A 116 17.44 4.42 -4.78
N ARG A 117 16.21 4.73 -4.33
CA ARG A 117 15.70 6.10 -4.24
C ARG A 117 16.39 6.89 -3.13
N THR A 118 16.49 6.31 -1.94
CA THR A 118 17.16 6.97 -0.80
C THR A 118 18.62 7.30 -1.10
N ALA A 119 19.35 6.37 -1.71
CA ALA A 119 20.74 6.62 -2.11
C ALA A 119 20.88 7.75 -3.14
N ALA A 120 19.90 7.93 -4.03
CA ALA A 120 19.91 9.00 -5.02
C ALA A 120 19.64 10.40 -4.43
N ASP A 121 18.88 10.46 -3.33
CA ASP A 121 18.59 11.70 -2.61
C ASP A 121 19.78 12.14 -1.75
N ASP A 122 20.49 11.21 -1.10
CA ASP A 122 21.72 11.47 -0.35
C ASP A 122 22.88 12.00 -1.23
N HIS A 123 22.82 11.78 -2.55
CA HIS A 123 23.82 12.27 -3.51
C HIS A 123 23.46 13.64 -4.14
N LYS A 124 22.32 14.24 -3.78
CA LYS A 124 21.89 15.56 -4.25
C LYS A 124 22.12 16.68 -3.24
N GLU A 125 22.57 16.37 -2.02
CA GLU A 125 23.07 17.33 -1.02
C GLU A 125 24.59 17.49 -1.11
#